data_AF-A0A1F1FF10-F1
#
_entry.id   AF-A0A1F1FF10-F1
#
_cell.length_a   1.000
_cell.length_b   1.000
_cell.length_c   1.000
_cell.angle_alpha   90.00
_cell.angle_beta   90.00
_cell.angle_gamma   90.00
#
_symmetry.space_group_name_H-M   'P 1'
#
loop_
_entity.id
_entity.type
_entity.pdbx_description
1 polymer ?
#
loop_
_entity_poly.entity_id
_entity_poly.type
_entity_poly.pdbx_seq_one_letter_code
_entity_poly.pdbx_strand_id
1 'polypeptide(L)'
;MQSGRRRDLWQALTPLQQSEALRLTVAVIASAVSGSAQAVASCLAEAGRVAPQVEAHVLWAARELTGPMRLVGDTESVSSRWLEEGARVRARQRRASVQEGLFS
;
A
#
# COMPACT_ATOMS: atom_id res chain seq x y z
N MET A 1 -20.28 8.75 0.72
CA MET A 1 -19.48 9.57 1.67
C MET A 1 -18.00 9.20 1.72
N GLN A 2 -17.59 7.93 1.60
CA GLN A 2 -16.15 7.55 1.64
C GLN A 2 -15.31 8.09 0.46
N SER A 3 -15.90 8.23 -0.73
CA SER A 3 -15.24 8.79 -1.91
C SER A 3 -14.84 10.26 -1.75
N GLY A 4 -15.64 11.07 -1.03
CA GLY A 4 -15.31 12.46 -0.69
C GLY A 4 -14.07 12.54 0.18
N ARG A 5 -14.06 11.81 1.31
CA ARG A 5 -12.90 11.77 2.23
C ARG A 5 -11.60 11.32 1.54
N ARG A 6 -11.66 10.37 0.60
CA ARG A 6 -10.49 9.92 -0.17
C ARG A 6 -9.95 10.99 -1.10
N ARG A 7 -10.85 11.73 -1.77
CA ARG A 7 -10.51 12.85 -2.63
C ARG A 7 -9.86 13.99 -1.83
N ASP A 8 -10.43 14.32 -0.67
CA ASP A 8 -9.90 15.37 0.19
C ASP A 8 -8.48 15.02 0.69
N LEU A 9 -8.27 13.76 1.09
CA LEU A 9 -6.95 13.25 1.50
C LEU A 9 -5.93 13.29 0.35
N TRP A 10 -6.35 13.02 -0.89
CA TRP A 10 -5.49 13.13 -2.07
C TRP A 10 -5.13 14.58 -2.37
N GLN A 11 -6.10 15.49 -2.30
CA GLN A 11 -5.89 16.93 -2.54
C GLN A 11 -4.99 17.57 -1.48
N ALA A 12 -4.96 17.01 -0.26
CA ALA A 12 -4.06 17.45 0.80
C ALA A 12 -2.58 17.03 0.60
N LEU A 13 -2.30 16.10 -0.32
CA LEU A 13 -0.92 15.70 -0.64
C LEU A 13 -0.24 16.76 -1.51
N THR A 14 1.05 16.97 -1.29
CA THR A 14 1.86 17.81 -2.20
C THR A 14 2.00 17.14 -3.57
N PRO A 15 2.30 17.90 -4.64
CA PRO A 15 2.51 17.31 -5.96
C PRO A 15 3.57 16.19 -5.99
N LEU A 16 4.64 16.35 -5.20
CA LEU A 16 5.67 15.32 -5.06
C LEU A 16 5.10 14.06 -4.39
N GLN A 17 4.34 14.21 -3.31
CA GLN A 17 3.70 13.08 -2.61
C GLN A 17 2.69 12.36 -3.49
N GLN A 18 1.95 13.08 -4.34
CA GLN A 18 1.04 12.49 -5.33
C GLN A 18 1.80 11.66 -6.38
N SER A 19 2.90 12.20 -6.91
CA SER A 19 3.76 11.48 -7.85
C SER A 19 4.33 10.19 -7.23
N GLU A 20 4.85 10.28 -6.01
CA GLU A 20 5.36 9.12 -5.27
C GLU A 20 4.26 8.10 -4.97
N ALA A 21 3.06 8.56 -4.60
CA ALA A 21 1.92 7.67 -4.37
C ALA A 21 1.56 6.87 -5.63
N LEU A 22 1.57 7.48 -6.82
CA LEU A 22 1.31 6.78 -8.08
C LEU A 22 2.39 5.75 -8.37
N ARG A 23 3.66 6.16 -8.32
CA ARG A 23 4.82 5.27 -8.54
C ARG A 23 4.78 4.06 -7.61
N LEU A 24 4.54 4.29 -6.32
CA LEU A 24 4.52 3.24 -5.29
C LEU A 24 3.27 2.36 -5.37
N THR A 25 2.13 2.88 -5.86
CA THR A 25 0.95 2.04 -6.14
C THR A 25 1.26 1.01 -7.22
N VAL A 26 1.92 1.43 -8.31
CA VAL A 26 2.36 0.50 -9.37
C VAL A 26 3.37 -0.53 -8.82
N ALA A 27 4.35 -0.09 -8.03
CA ALA A 27 5.35 -0.98 -7.43
C ALA A 27 4.73 -2.02 -6.47
N VAL A 28 3.75 -1.61 -5.66
CA VAL A 28 3.01 -2.52 -4.76
C VAL A 28 2.23 -3.55 -5.56
N ILE A 29 1.53 -3.15 -6.63
CA ILE A 29 0.79 -4.08 -7.49
C ILE A 29 1.76 -5.05 -8.18
N ALA A 30 2.87 -4.57 -8.74
CA ALA A 30 3.88 -5.42 -9.36
C ALA A 30 4.46 -6.45 -8.38
N SER A 31 4.70 -6.04 -7.12
CA SER A 31 5.17 -6.92 -6.05
C SER A 31 4.13 -7.96 -5.62
N ALA A 32 2.85 -7.58 -5.67
CA ALA A 32 1.75 -8.51 -5.38
C ALA A 32 1.59 -9.54 -6.51
N VAL A 33 1.70 -9.11 -7.77
CA VAL A 33 1.69 -9.96 -8.96
C VAL A 33 2.86 -10.94 -8.97
N SER A 34 4.05 -10.52 -8.51
CA SER A 34 5.21 -11.41 -8.38
C SER A 34 5.13 -12.39 -7.22
N GLY A 35 4.09 -12.31 -6.40
CA GLY A 35 3.82 -13.25 -5.32
C GLY A 35 4.65 -13.04 -4.06
N SER A 36 5.05 -11.79 -3.75
CA SER A 36 5.95 -11.51 -2.62
C SER A 36 5.33 -10.56 -1.59
N ALA A 37 4.90 -11.12 -0.46
CA ALA A 37 4.43 -10.34 0.70
C ALA A 37 5.51 -9.38 1.23
N GLN A 38 6.77 -9.82 1.24
CA GLN A 38 7.87 -9.00 1.74
C GLN A 38 8.16 -7.81 0.81
N ALA A 39 8.10 -8.01 -0.51
CA ALA A 39 8.27 -6.92 -1.47
C ALA A 39 7.13 -5.90 -1.35
N VAL A 40 5.88 -6.37 -1.23
CA VAL A 40 4.72 -5.50 -0.94
C VAL A 40 4.94 -4.70 0.35
N ALA A 41 5.36 -5.36 1.44
CA ALA A 41 5.60 -4.70 2.71
C ALA A 41 6.71 -3.64 2.63
N SER A 42 7.78 -3.92 1.88
CA SER A 42 8.88 -2.98 1.63
C SER A 42 8.41 -1.74 0.85
N CYS A 43 7.62 -1.90 -0.22
CA CYS A 43 7.07 -0.77 -0.96
C CYS A 43 6.10 0.06 -0.10
N LEU A 44 5.30 -0.57 0.75
CA LEU A 44 4.45 0.14 1.71
C LEU A 44 5.26 0.89 2.78
N ALA A 45 6.36 0.30 3.26
CA ALA A 45 7.28 0.98 4.17
C ALA A 45 7.95 2.19 3.50
N GLU A 46 8.32 2.08 2.23
CA GLU A 46 8.83 3.21 1.43
C GLU A 46 7.80 4.34 1.32
N ALA A 47 6.54 4.01 1.02
CA ALA A 47 5.45 4.98 1.04
C ALA A 47 5.30 5.67 2.40
N GLY A 48 5.45 4.91 3.49
CA GLY A 48 5.38 5.44 4.86
C GLY A 48 6.52 6.41 5.20
N ARG A 49 7.70 6.23 4.59
CA ARG A 49 8.83 7.17 4.73
C ARG A 49 8.58 8.49 3.99
N VAL A 50 7.82 8.47 2.89
CA VAL A 50 7.39 9.71 2.20
C VAL A 50 6.39 10.47 3.08
N ALA A 51 5.32 9.80 3.50
CA ALA A 51 4.38 10.28 4.51
C ALA A 51 3.39 9.16 4.89
N PRO A 52 2.86 9.14 6.14
CA PRO A 52 1.82 8.18 6.54
C PRO A 52 0.57 8.20 5.65
N GLN A 53 0.20 9.38 5.15
CA GLN A 53 -0.93 9.56 4.24
C GLN A 53 -0.68 8.91 2.87
N VAL A 54 0.57 8.91 2.41
CA VAL A 54 0.97 8.26 1.15
C VAL A 54 0.89 6.74 1.29
N GLU A 55 1.38 6.17 2.40
CA GLU A 55 1.21 4.73 2.68
C GLU A 55 -0.26 4.31 2.71
N ALA A 56 -1.13 5.11 3.34
CA ALA A 56 -2.57 4.85 3.41
C ALA A 56 -3.26 4.98 2.04
N HIS A 57 -2.82 5.93 1.20
CA HIS A 57 -3.33 6.08 -0.16
C HIS A 57 -2.91 4.90 -1.03
N VAL A 58 -1.62 4.56 -1.05
CA VAL A 58 -1.06 3.45 -1.85
C VAL A 58 -1.77 2.14 -1.53
N LEU A 59 -1.93 1.81 -0.24
CA LEU A 59 -2.62 0.57 0.16
C LEU A 59 -4.07 0.54 -0.32
N TRP A 60 -4.78 1.67 -0.27
CA TRP A 60 -6.14 1.73 -0.77
C TRP A 60 -6.22 1.63 -2.28
N ALA A 61 -5.42 2.43 -3.00
CA ALA A 61 -5.41 2.45 -4.45
C ALA A 61 -5.08 1.07 -5.02
N ALA A 62 -4.07 0.39 -4.45
CA ALA A 62 -3.73 -0.98 -4.82
C ALA A 62 -4.91 -1.94 -4.61
N ARG A 63 -5.63 -1.85 -3.48
CA ARG A 63 -6.80 -2.70 -3.22
C ARG A 63 -7.95 -2.44 -4.19
N GLU A 64 -8.28 -1.18 -4.48
CA GLU A 64 -9.31 -0.84 -5.46
C GLU A 64 -8.97 -1.41 -6.84
N LEU A 65 -7.69 -1.39 -7.23
CA LEU A 65 -7.22 -1.90 -8.52
C LEU A 65 -7.15 -3.43 -8.59
N THR A 66 -7.02 -4.14 -7.46
CA THR A 66 -7.09 -5.62 -7.45
C THR A 66 -8.47 -6.16 -7.84
N GLY A 67 -9.55 -5.41 -7.62
CA GLY A 67 -10.89 -5.79 -8.08
C GLY A 67 -10.98 -5.95 -9.60
N PRO A 68 -10.64 -4.91 -10.39
CA PRO A 68 -10.49 -5.00 -11.83
C PRO A 68 -9.51 -6.09 -12.29
N MET A 69 -8.40 -6.31 -11.58
CA MET A 69 -7.44 -7.36 -11.96
C MET A 69 -8.05 -8.77 -11.92
N ARG A 70 -8.97 -9.06 -11.00
CA ARG A 70 -9.68 -10.35 -10.95
C ARG A 70 -10.46 -10.64 -12.23
N LEU A 71 -10.95 -9.60 -12.89
CA LEU A 71 -11.74 -9.72 -14.12
C LEU A 71 -10.88 -9.93 -15.36
N VAL A 72 -9.57 -9.62 -15.30
CA VAL A 72 -8.69 -9.56 -16.48
C VAL A 72 -7.56 -10.59 -16.43
N GLY A 73 -7.12 -11.04 -15.25
CA GLY A 73 -6.00 -11.99 -15.16
C GLY A 73 -5.64 -12.53 -13.77
N ASP A 74 -6.16 -11.96 -12.68
CA ASP A 74 -5.98 -12.46 -11.30
C ASP A 74 -7.19 -13.32 -10.87
N THR A 75 -7.60 -14.30 -11.69
CA THR A 75 -8.84 -15.06 -11.48
C THR A 75 -8.82 -15.90 -10.20
N GLU A 76 -7.65 -16.34 -9.77
CA GLU A 76 -7.44 -17.05 -8.50
C GLU A 76 -7.19 -16.12 -7.30
N SER A 77 -7.28 -14.80 -7.49
CA SER A 77 -7.03 -13.80 -6.44
C SER A 77 -5.63 -13.89 -5.82
N VAL A 78 -4.63 -14.34 -6.59
CA VAL A 78 -3.23 -14.49 -6.15
C VAL A 78 -2.64 -13.14 -5.79
N SER A 79 -2.79 -12.15 -6.67
CA SER A 79 -2.29 -10.79 -6.42
C SER A 79 -3.00 -10.15 -5.22
N SER A 80 -4.31 -10.36 -5.12
CA SER A 80 -5.10 -9.92 -3.97
C SER A 80 -4.56 -10.50 -2.65
N ARG A 81 -4.27 -11.80 -2.61
CA ARG A 81 -3.73 -12.51 -1.44
C ARG A 81 -2.37 -11.93 -1.01
N TRP A 82 -1.45 -11.73 -1.95
CA TRP A 82 -0.11 -11.24 -1.61
C TRP A 82 -0.12 -9.77 -1.18
N LEU A 83 -1.03 -8.96 -1.71
CA LEU A 83 -1.27 -7.60 -1.23
C LEU A 83 -1.75 -7.59 0.23
N GLU A 84 -2.70 -8.46 0.58
CA GLU A 84 -3.19 -8.60 1.95
C GLU A 84 -2.09 -9.07 2.90
N GLU A 85 -1.33 -10.09 2.52
CA GLU A 85 -0.27 -10.63 3.36
C GLU A 85 0.87 -9.62 3.56
N GLY A 86 1.28 -8.91 2.50
CA GLY A 86 2.26 -7.83 2.63
C GLY A 86 1.78 -6.68 3.52
N ALA A 87 0.49 -6.32 3.46
CA ALA A 87 -0.08 -5.34 4.38
C ALA A 87 -0.05 -5.81 5.84
N ARG A 88 -0.27 -7.11 6.09
CA ARG A 88 -0.14 -7.70 7.45
C ARG A 88 1.30 -7.69 7.94
N VAL A 89 2.26 -8.08 7.08
CA VAL A 89 3.69 -8.02 7.39
C VAL A 89 4.10 -6.60 7.76
N ARG A 90 3.72 -5.61 6.95
CA ARG A 90 4.00 -4.19 7.23
C ARG A 90 3.39 -3.72 8.55
N ALA A 91 2.16 -4.10 8.85
CA ALA A 91 1.51 -3.77 10.12
C ALA A 91 2.26 -4.36 11.33
N ARG A 92 2.77 -5.60 11.21
CA ARG A 92 3.61 -6.22 12.26
C ARG A 92 4.93 -5.46 12.44
N GLN A 93 5.61 -5.11 11.35
CA GLN A 93 6.85 -4.33 11.39
C GLN A 93 6.67 -2.97 12.08
N ARG A 94 5.56 -2.25 11.81
CA ARG A 94 5.26 -0.99 12.50
C ARG A 94 5.06 -1.18 14.01
N ARG A 95 4.43 -2.27 14.43
CA ARG A 95 4.23 -2.55 15.86
C ARG A 95 5.56 -2.86 16.55
N ALA A 96 6.42 -3.65 15.91
CA ALA A 96 7.75 -3.98 16.44
C ALA A 96 8.61 -2.72 16.61
N SER A 97 8.64 -1.82 15.61
CA SER A 97 9.43 -0.58 15.72
C SER A 97 8.94 0.36 16.82
N VAL A 98 7.63 0.40 17.08
CA VAL A 98 7.07 1.19 18.19
C VAL A 98 7.48 0.60 19.54
N GLN A 99 7.49 -0.73 19.67
CA GLN A 99 7.94 -1.38 20.89
C GLN A 99 9.43 -1.11 21.15
N GLU A 100 10.30 -1.27 20.15
CA GLU A 100 11.74 -0.96 20.30
C GLU A 100 11.99 0.49 20.72
N GLY A 101 11.27 1.45 20.14
CA GLY A 101 11.38 2.87 20.51
C GLY A 101 10.82 3.24 21.90
N LEU A 102 10.03 2.37 22.52
CA LEU A 102 9.52 2.55 23.90
C LEU A 102 10.47 1.98 24.96
N PHE A 103 11.40 1.11 24.56
CA PHE A 103 12.41 0.50 25.45
C PHE A 103 13.84 1.04 25.21
N SER A 104 13.97 2.09 24.39
CA SER A 104 15.22 2.82 24.11
C SER A 104 15.26 4.12 24.92
#